data_AF-A0A9Q4EZU0-F1
#
_entry.id   AF-A0A9Q4EZU0-F1
#
_cell.length_a   1.000
_cell.length_b   1.000
_cell.length_c   1.000
_cell.angle_alpha   90.00
_cell.angle_beta   90.00
_cell.angle_gamma   90.00
#
_symmetry.space_group_name_H-M   'P 1'
#
loop_
_entity.id
_entity.type
_entity.pdbx_description
1 polymer ?
#
loop_
_entity_poly.entity_id
_entity_poly.type
_entity_poly.pdbx_seq_one_letter_code
_entity_poly.pdbx_strand_id
1 'polypeptide(L)' 'MAKQIIRSIRKGSAQWNEEDRLQIATLLVKAGYSVRIGRQTVPGQEEKKNGQTEYTVEYWEE' A
#
# COMPACT_ATOMS: atom_id res chain seq x y z
N MET A 1 7.48 4.27 16.66
CA MET A 1 6.04 4.11 16.33
C MET A 1 5.89 2.95 15.36
N ALA A 2 4.82 2.17 15.46
CA ALA A 2 4.59 1.05 14.55
C ALA A 2 4.11 1.59 13.19
N LYS A 3 4.84 1.28 12.12
CA LYS A 3 4.40 1.59 10.76
C LYS A 3 3.38 0.56 10.33
N GLN A 4 2.20 1.02 9.93
CA GLN A 4 1.13 0.19 9.44
C GLN A 4 1.08 0.25 7.91
N ILE A 5 0.69 -0.86 7.29
CA ILE A 5 0.72 -1.01 5.82
C ILE A 5 -0.66 -1.44 5.34
N ILE A 6 -1.27 -0.63 4.48
CA ILE A 6 -2.49 -0.98 3.76
C ILE A 6 -2.09 -1.53 2.38
N ARG A 7 -2.63 -2.72 2.07
CA ARG A 7 -2.34 -3.49 0.86
C ARG A 7 -3.63 -3.86 0.13
N SER A 8 -3.53 -4.15 -1.16
CA SER A 8 -4.69 -4.56 -1.95
C SER A 8 -5.03 -6.02 -1.64
N ILE A 9 -6.15 -6.28 -0.96
CA ILE A 9 -6.55 -7.63 -0.52
C ILE A 9 -6.95 -8.53 -1.71
N ARG A 10 -7.47 -7.96 -2.81
CA ARG A 10 -8.00 -8.74 -3.93
C ARG A 10 -6.99 -8.77 -5.09
N LYS A 11 -6.54 -9.97 -5.47
CA LYS A 11 -5.83 -10.21 -6.74
C LYS A 11 -6.82 -10.04 -7.90
N GLY A 12 -6.52 -9.15 -8.85
CA GLY A 12 -7.31 -8.95 -10.07
C GLY A 12 -8.08 -7.62 -10.12
N SER A 13 -9.38 -7.69 -10.40
CA SER A 13 -10.24 -6.57 -10.85
C SER A 13 -10.43 -5.41 -9.87
N ALA A 14 -9.99 -5.56 -8.62
CA ALA A 14 -10.10 -4.56 -7.56
C ALA A 14 -8.71 -4.16 -7.02
N GLN A 15 -7.67 -4.31 -7.85
CA GLN A 15 -6.35 -3.79 -7.54
C GLN A 15 -6.39 -2.26 -7.64
N TRP A 16 -5.85 -1.59 -6.62
CA TRP A 16 -5.82 -0.14 -6.59
C TRP A 16 -5.11 0.43 -7.81
N ASN A 17 -5.75 1.41 -8.46
CA ASN A 17 -5.11 2.26 -9.43
C ASN A 17 -4.35 3.41 -8.71
N GLU A 18 -3.84 4.38 -9.46
CA GLU A 18 -3.14 5.52 -8.86
C GLU A 18 -4.07 6.42 -8.04
N GLU A 19 -5.27 6.70 -8.54
CA GLU A 19 -6.26 7.55 -7.88
C GLU A 19 -6.70 6.97 -6.53
N ASP A 20 -6.96 5.65 -6.46
CA ASP A 20 -7.33 4.95 -5.23
C ASP A 20 -6.26 5.13 -4.14
N ARG A 21 -4.97 4.98 -4.53
CA ARG A 21 -3.83 5.13 -3.61
C ARG A 21 -3.72 6.56 -3.11
N LEU A 22 -3.88 7.53 -4.00
CA LEU A 22 -3.84 8.95 -3.66
C LEU A 22 -5.01 9.34 -2.75
N GLN A 23 -6.20 8.78 -2.97
CA GLN A 23 -7.38 9.06 -2.14
C GLN A 23 -7.20 8.52 -0.72
N ILE A 24 -6.69 7.30 -0.57
CA ILE A 24 -6.38 6.72 0.75
C ILE A 24 -5.29 7.53 1.45
N ALA A 25 -4.21 7.88 0.75
CA ALA A 25 -3.15 8.69 1.31
C ALA A 25 -3.67 10.06 1.76
N THR A 26 -4.52 10.70 0.95
CA THR A 26 -5.15 11.99 1.28
C THR A 26 -6.01 11.90 2.53
N LEU A 27 -6.79 10.83 2.68
CA LEU A 27 -7.62 10.62 3.88
C LEU A 27 -6.76 10.46 5.14
N LEU A 28 -5.69 9.68 5.05
CA LEU A 28 -4.76 9.46 6.17
C LEU A 28 -4.04 10.76 6.55
N VAL A 29 -3.58 11.55 5.57
CA VAL A 29 -3.00 12.88 5.81
C VAL A 29 -4.01 13.81 6.49
N LYS A 30 -5.26 13.85 6.01
CA LYS A 30 -6.33 14.65 6.64
C LYS A 30 -6.66 14.21 8.06
N ALA A 31 -6.45 12.94 8.38
CA ALA A 31 -6.63 12.40 9.73
C ALA A 31 -5.42 12.65 10.66
N GLY A 32 -4.36 13.30 10.18
CA GLY A 32 -3.17 13.64 10.97
C GLY A 32 -2.08 12.57 10.98
N TYR A 33 -2.17 11.56 10.11
CA TYR A 33 -1.12 10.55 9.98
C TYR A 33 -0.07 10.99 8.96
N SER A 34 1.17 10.57 9.20
CA SER A 34 2.24 10.61 8.21
C SER A 34 2.13 9.38 7.30
N VAL A 35 2.26 9.59 5.98
CA VAL A 35 1.93 8.60 4.95
C VAL A 35 3.05 8.48 3.92
N ARG A 36 3.31 7.27 3.44
CA ARG A 36 4.22 6.97 2.33
C ARG A 36 3.60 5.94 1.38
N ILE A 37 3.59 6.24 0.09
CA ILE A 37 3.24 5.26 -0.94
C ILE A 37 4.50 4.50 -1.33
N GLY A 38 4.48 3.18 -1.12
CA GLY A 38 5.58 2.26 -1.39
C GLY A 38 5.23 1.23 -2.45
N ARG A 39 6.24 0.44 -2.85
CA ARG A 39 6.04 -0.78 -3.63
C ARG A 39 6.66 -1.93 -2.85
N GLN A 40 5.90 -2.99 -2.63
CA GLN A 40 6.38 -4.19 -1.96
C GLN A 40 6.07 -5.43 -2.80
N THR A 41 6.91 -6.46 -2.66
CA THR A 41 6.65 -7.77 -3.23
C THR A 41 5.47 -8.40 -2.49
N VAL A 42 4.50 -8.91 -3.25
CA VAL A 42 3.34 -9.59 -2.68
C VAL A 42 3.83 -10.79 -1.84
N PRO A 43 3.45 -10.90 -0.56
CA PRO A 43 3.90 -12.00 0.29
C PRO A 43 3.44 -13.34 -0.28
N GLY A 44 4.36 -14.32 -0.31
CA GLY A 44 4.15 -15.63 -0.95
C GLY A 44 4.53 -15.68 -2.44
N GLN A 45 5.08 -14.60 -3.01
CA GLN A 45 5.73 -14.62 -4.33
C GLN A 45 7.22 -14.27 -4.30
N GLU A 46 7.82 -14.17 -3.11
CA GLU A 46 9.24 -13.86 -2.91
C GLU A 46 10.18 -14.85 -3.62
N GLU A 47 9.76 -16.11 -3.78
CA GLU A 47 10.57 -17.17 -4.41
C GLU A 47 10.41 -17.25 -5.95
N LYS A 48 9.50 -16.47 -6.54
CA LYS A 48 9.29 -16.47 -8.00
C LYS A 48 10.16 -15.43 -8.69
N LYS A 49 10.89 -15.84 -9.74
CA LYS A 49 11.76 -14.98 -10.58
C LYS A 49 11.08 -13.70 -11.12
N ASN A 50 9.75 -13.65 -11.17
CA ASN A 50 8.92 -12.48 -11.51
C ASN A 50 7.88 -12.23 -10.42
N GLY A 51 8.32 -12.06 -9.17
CA GLY A 51 7.42 -11.73 -8.05
C GLY A 51 6.62 -10.48 -8.36
N GLN A 52 5.28 -10.58 -8.27
CA GLN A 52 4.40 -9.45 -8.52
C GLN A 52 4.65 -8.39 -7.45
N THR A 53 4.95 -7.17 -7.89
CA THR A 53 5.03 -6.01 -6.99
C THR A 53 3.66 -5.35 -6.90
N GLU A 54 3.22 -5.08 -5.69
CA GLU A 54 2.02 -4.29 -5.42
C GLU A 54 2.41 -2.94 -4.82
N TYR A 55 1.58 -1.93 -5.11
CA TYR A 55 1.70 -0.65 -4.43
C TYR A 55 1.01 -0.72 -3.07
N THR A 56 1.68 -0.22 -2.05
CA THR A 56 1.22 -0.22 -0.67
C THR A 56 1.16 1.20 -0.14
N VAL A 57 0.24 1.46 0.79
CA VAL A 57 0.17 2.74 1.52
C VAL A 57 0.62 2.48 2.96
N GLU A 58 1.79 3.00 3.31
CA GLU A 58 2.35 2.95 4.66
C GLU A 58 1.93 4.19 5.44
N TYR A 59 1.56 4.05 6.71
CA TYR A 59 1.22 5.18 7.57
C TYR A 59 1.69 4.98 9.01
N TRP A 60 1.95 6.08 9.71
CA TRP A 60 2.34 6.11 11.12
C TRP A 60 1.91 7.43 11.78
N GLU A 61 1.79 7.40 13.11
CA GLU A 61 1.65 8.61 13.93
C GLU A 61 3.04 9.21 14.18
N GLU A 62 3.13 10.54 14.21
CA GLU A 62 4.34 11.31 14.56
C GLU A 62 4.32 11.83 15.99
#